data_AF-A0A7W9KSB6-F1
#
_entry.id   AF-A0A7W9KSB6-F1
#
_cell.length_a   1.000
_cell.length_b   1.000
_cell.length_c   1.000
_cell.angle_alpha   90.00
_cell.angle_beta   90.00
_cell.angle_gamma   90.00
#
_symmetry.space_group_name_H-M   'P 1'
#
loop_
_entity.id
_entity.type
_entity.pdbx_description
1 polymer ?
#
loop_
_entity_poly.entity_id
_entity_poly.type
_entity_poly.pdbx_seq_one_letter_code
_entity_poly.pdbx_strand_id
1 'polypeptide(L)'
;MATDDLVVPEAAGAQYRETMPSFAQERFWFLDGLVPGNAAHTLQQSYTIVGPLDVTALADALTAVVRRHDVLRSRYVPAEDEVRVQVDAPRPVDLPVLDLSTEP
;
A
#
# COMPACT_ATOMS: atom_id res chain seq x y z
N MET A 1 26.97 1.59 -21.34
CA MET A 1 25.65 2.06 -20.85
C MET A 1 25.44 1.31 -19.57
N ALA A 2 25.73 1.94 -18.43
CA ALA A 2 25.92 1.30 -17.15
C ALA A 2 24.57 0.79 -16.61
N THR A 3 24.50 -0.50 -16.30
CA THR A 3 23.52 -1.06 -15.38
C THR A 3 23.86 -0.53 -14.00
N ASP A 4 23.01 0.36 -13.50
CA ASP A 4 23.03 0.75 -12.09
C ASP A 4 22.45 -0.45 -11.33
N ASP A 5 23.35 -1.32 -10.88
CA ASP A 5 23.03 -2.43 -9.98
C ASP A 5 22.46 -1.83 -8.70
N LEU A 6 21.14 -1.77 -8.63
CA LEU A 6 20.44 -1.45 -7.40
C LEU A 6 20.62 -2.66 -6.46
N VAL A 7 21.77 -2.70 -5.80
CA VAL A 7 22.04 -3.58 -4.67
C VAL A 7 20.95 -3.30 -3.65
N VAL A 8 19.94 -4.17 -3.60
CA VAL A 8 18.99 -4.19 -2.50
C VAL A 8 19.82 -4.57 -1.28
N PRO A 9 20.00 -3.68 -0.29
CA PRO A 9 20.74 -4.04 0.90
C PRO A 9 19.96 -5.18 1.55
N GLU A 10 20.62 -6.32 1.76
CA GLU A 10 20.07 -7.37 2.61
C GLU A 10 19.94 -6.76 4.02
N ALA A 11 18.75 -6.25 4.31
CA ALA A 11 18.45 -5.61 5.58
C ALA A 11 18.42 -6.70 6.64
N ALA A 12 19.57 -6.88 7.31
CA ALA A 12 19.68 -7.60 8.56
C ALA A 12 18.54 -7.15 9.51
N GLY A 13 17.58 -8.05 9.75
CA GLY A 13 16.51 -7.89 10.75
C GLY A 13 15.12 -7.52 10.23
N ALA A 14 14.79 -7.76 8.97
CA ALA A 14 13.54 -7.26 8.42
C ALA A 14 12.29 -8.03 8.89
N GLN A 15 11.39 -7.32 9.59
CA GLN A 15 10.09 -7.80 10.08
C GLN A 15 9.02 -7.84 8.97
N TYR A 16 9.32 -8.44 7.83
CA TYR A 16 8.35 -8.63 6.74
C TYR A 16 8.21 -10.11 6.38
N ARG A 17 7.09 -10.45 5.74
CA ARG A 17 6.82 -11.81 5.25
C ARG A 17 6.68 -11.78 3.73
N GLU A 18 7.50 -12.57 3.05
CA GLU A 18 7.37 -12.78 1.59
C GLU A 18 6.50 -13.98 1.28
N THR A 19 5.74 -13.88 0.18
CA THR A 19 4.90 -14.95 -0.35
C THR A 19 4.83 -14.88 -1.87
N MET A 20 4.48 -16.01 -2.49
CA MET A 20 4.09 -16.03 -3.90
C MET A 20 2.81 -15.20 -4.11
N PRO A 21 2.70 -14.48 -5.24
CA PRO A 21 1.45 -13.84 -5.63
C PRO A 21 0.39 -14.89 -5.93
N SER A 22 -0.87 -14.55 -5.67
CA SER A 22 -1.99 -15.25 -6.29
C SER A 22 -2.05 -14.94 -7.79
N PHE A 23 -2.73 -15.79 -8.57
CA PHE A 23 -2.90 -15.59 -10.01
C PHE A 23 -3.50 -14.20 -10.36
N ALA A 24 -4.45 -13.72 -9.56
CA ALA A 24 -5.02 -12.38 -9.77
C ALA A 24 -4.00 -11.26 -9.52
N GLN A 25 -3.15 -11.42 -8.52
CA GLN A 25 -2.09 -10.46 -8.19
C GLN A 25 -1.02 -10.41 -9.28
N GLU A 26 -0.57 -11.56 -9.77
CA GLU A 26 0.38 -11.66 -10.88
C GLU A 26 -0.17 -11.00 -12.16
N ARG A 27 -1.46 -11.23 -12.47
CA ARG A 27 -2.13 -10.56 -13.58
C ARG A 27 -2.15 -9.04 -13.41
N PHE A 28 -2.45 -8.52 -12.22
CA PHE A 28 -2.46 -7.08 -11.99
C PHE A 28 -1.06 -6.47 -12.09
N TRP A 29 -0.03 -7.15 -11.58
CA TRP A 29 1.36 -6.71 -11.73
C TRP A 29 1.77 -6.64 -13.21
N PHE A 30 1.42 -7.65 -14.01
CA PHE A 30 1.68 -7.62 -15.45
C PHE A 30 0.96 -6.46 -16.15
N LEU A 31 -0.31 -6.21 -15.82
CA LEU A 31 -1.08 -5.10 -16.40
C LEU A 31 -0.52 -3.72 -16.01
N ASP A 32 -0.04 -3.56 -14.77
CA ASP A 32 0.59 -2.32 -14.30
C ASP A 32 1.88 -2.01 -15.10
N GLY A 33 2.66 -3.04 -15.44
CA GLY A 33 3.86 -2.91 -16.28
C GLY A 33 3.61 -2.47 -17.73
N LEU A 34 2.40 -2.68 -18.27
CA LEU A 34 2.05 -2.26 -19.65
C LEU A 34 1.71 -0.77 -19.75
N VAL A 35 1.05 -0.23 -18.73
CA VAL A 35 0.65 1.18 -18.66
C VAL A 35 0.94 1.72 -17.25
N PRO A 36 2.20 2.08 -16.97
CA PRO A 36 2.59 2.56 -15.64
C PRO A 36 1.77 3.77 -15.20
N GLY A 37 1.31 3.77 -13.95
CA GLY A 37 0.53 4.87 -13.38
C GLY A 37 -0.96 4.85 -13.77
N ASN A 38 -1.43 3.81 -14.44
CA ASN A 38 -2.85 3.65 -14.74
C ASN A 38 -3.66 3.34 -13.48
N ALA A 39 -4.48 4.31 -13.04
CA ALA A 39 -5.34 4.17 -11.87
C ALA A 39 -6.59 3.30 -12.10
N ALA A 40 -6.82 2.74 -13.30
CA ALA A 40 -8.00 1.91 -13.61
C ALA A 40 -8.19 0.71 -12.68
N HIS A 41 -7.13 0.28 -12.00
CA HIS A 41 -7.14 -0.83 -11.04
C HIS A 41 -7.18 -0.38 -9.57
N THR A 42 -7.40 0.91 -9.31
CA THR A 42 -7.58 1.48 -7.97
C THR A 42 -9.06 1.78 -7.73
N LEU A 43 -9.60 1.32 -6.60
CA LEU A 43 -10.94 1.71 -6.16
C LEU A 43 -10.83 2.96 -5.27
N GLN A 44 -11.54 4.02 -5.64
CA GLN A 44 -11.58 5.28 -4.89
C GLN A 44 -12.99 5.48 -4.35
N GLN A 45 -13.12 5.68 -3.04
CA GLN A 45 -14.41 5.84 -2.36
C GLN A 45 -14.37 7.06 -1.44
N SER A 46 -15.50 7.75 -1.33
CA SER A 46 -15.71 8.84 -0.37
C SER A 46 -16.96 8.58 0.46
N TYR A 47 -16.94 9.08 1.70
CA TYR A 47 -18.04 8.90 2.65
C TYR A 47 -18.32 10.23 3.34
N THR A 48 -19.60 10.53 3.54
CA THR A 48 -20.05 11.68 4.35
C THR A 48 -20.44 11.20 5.73
N ILE A 49 -19.78 11.73 6.76
CA ILE A 49 -20.11 11.48 8.16
C ILE A 49 -20.83 12.72 8.69
N VAL A 50 -22.02 12.52 9.28
CA VAL A 50 -22.82 13.60 9.86
C VAL A 50 -22.78 13.48 11.38
N GLY A 51 -22.34 14.55 12.04
CA GLY A 51 -22.20 14.62 13.49
C GLY A 51 -20.76 14.89 13.94
N PRO A 52 -20.49 14.85 15.26
CA PRO A 52 -19.14 15.00 15.77
C PRO A 52 -18.26 13.85 15.28
N LEU A 53 -17.07 14.19 14.78
CA LEU A 53 -16.05 13.23 14.35
C LEU A 53 -14.79 13.41 15.21
N ASP A 54 -14.40 12.36 15.92
CA ASP A 54 -13.09 12.28 16.56
C ASP A 54 -12.08 11.73 15.54
N VAL A 55 -11.21 12.61 15.05
CA VAL A 55 -10.19 12.29 14.04
C VAL A 55 -9.16 11.29 14.58
N THR A 56 -8.78 11.41 15.85
CA THR A 56 -7.80 10.52 16.47
C THR A 56 -8.37 9.10 16.56
N ALA A 57 -9.62 8.97 17.00
CA ALA A 57 -10.30 7.68 17.05
C ALA A 57 -10.45 7.05 15.66
N LEU A 58 -10.72 7.85 14.61
CA LEU A 58 -10.77 7.37 13.23
C LEU A 58 -9.41 6.87 12.74
N ALA A 59 -8.33 7.62 13.00
CA ALA A 59 -6.97 7.23 12.64
C ALA A 59 -6.55 5.91 13.32
N ASP A 60 -6.88 5.75 14.61
CA ASP A 60 -6.64 4.53 15.37
C ASP A 60 -7.44 3.34 14.81
N ALA A 61 -8.70 3.56 14.46
CA ALA A 61 -9.55 2.53 13.85
C ALA A 61 -9.00 2.08 12.49
N LEU A 62 -8.62 3.02 11.61
CA LEU A 62 -7.99 2.70 10.31
C LEU A 62 -6.66 1.96 10.50
N THR A 63 -5.84 2.40 11.45
CA THR A 63 -4.59 1.72 11.80
C THR A 63 -4.84 0.29 12.28
N ALA A 64 -5.88 0.06 13.08
CA ALA A 64 -6.24 -1.28 13.53
C ALA A 64 -6.69 -2.19 12.38
N VAL A 65 -7.43 -1.65 11.39
CA VAL A 65 -7.81 -2.36 10.17
C VAL A 65 -6.57 -2.73 9.35
N VAL A 66 -5.67 -1.77 9.06
CA VAL A 66 -4.42 -2.04 8.32
C VAL A 66 -3.54 -3.06 9.04
N ARG A 67 -3.41 -2.96 10.37
CA ARG A 67 -2.69 -3.96 11.17
C ARG A 67 -3.28 -5.36 11.02
N ARG A 68 -4.61 -5.49 11.08
CA ARG A 68 -5.33 -6.77 10.99
C ARG A 68 -5.21 -7.44 9.61
N HIS A 69 -5.14 -6.67 8.54
CA HIS A 69 -5.22 -7.19 7.17
C HIS A 69 -3.88 -7.09 6.42
N ASP A 70 -3.19 -8.23 6.27
CA ASP A 70 -1.90 -8.33 5.54
C ASP A 70 -1.95 -7.76 4.11
N VAL A 71 -3.08 -7.92 3.42
CA VAL A 71 -3.25 -7.44 2.05
C VAL A 71 -3.14 -5.91 1.93
N LEU A 72 -3.53 -5.17 2.98
CA LEU A 72 -3.42 -3.70 3.00
C LEU A 72 -1.98 -3.22 3.26
N ARG A 73 -1.07 -4.14 3.57
CA ARG A 73 0.36 -3.90 3.81
C ARG A 73 1.24 -4.67 2.82
N SER A 74 0.64 -5.13 1.73
CA SER A 74 1.33 -5.92 0.71
C SER A 74 1.83 -5.01 -0.41
N ARG A 75 3.07 -5.22 -0.85
CA ARG A 75 3.65 -4.58 -2.04
C ARG A 75 4.31 -5.63 -2.94
N TYR A 76 4.29 -5.36 -4.24
CA TYR A 76 5.07 -6.15 -5.20
C TYR A 76 6.54 -5.75 -5.09
N VAL A 77 7.42 -6.75 -5.04
CA VAL A 77 8.87 -6.55 -5.10
C VAL A 77 9.45 -7.40 -6.25
N PRO A 78 10.34 -6.84 -7.07
CA PRO A 78 11.01 -7.60 -8.12
C PRO A 78 11.92 -8.66 -7.49
N ALA A 79 11.98 -9.85 -8.10
CA ALA A 79 12.90 -10.92 -7.72
C ALA A 79 13.36 -11.64 -8.98
N GLU A 80 14.63 -11.48 -9.38
CA GLU A 80 15.22 -12.06 -10.61
C GLU A 80 14.26 -12.11 -11.81
N ASP A 81 13.59 -13.25 -12.05
CA ASP A 81 12.68 -13.49 -13.18
C ASP A 81 11.18 -13.49 -12.81
N GLU A 82 10.82 -13.13 -11.56
CA GLU A 82 9.46 -13.19 -11.02
C GLU A 82 9.11 -11.96 -10.16
N VAL A 83 7.83 -11.84 -9.79
CA VAL A 83 7.36 -10.89 -8.78
C VAL A 83 7.05 -11.62 -7.48
N ARG A 84 7.45 -11.03 -6.36
CA ARG A 84 7.09 -11.51 -5.01
C ARG A 84 6.15 -10.51 -4.35
N VAL A 85 5.36 -10.99 -3.41
CA VAL A 85 4.55 -10.14 -2.55
C VAL A 85 5.21 -10.06 -1.19
N GLN A 86 5.62 -8.87 -0.80
CA GLN A 86 6.13 -8.57 0.53
C GLN A 86 5.02 -7.97 1.38
N VAL A 87 4.79 -8.54 2.57
CA VAL A 87 3.90 -8.00 3.60
C VAL A 87 4.73 -7.23 4.61
N ASP A 88 4.59 -5.91 4.64
CA ASP A 88 5.32 -5.04 5.55
C ASP A 88 4.76 -5.10 6.98
N ALA A 89 5.60 -4.78 7.97
CA ALA A 89 5.16 -4.65 9.35
C ALA A 89 4.03 -3.61 9.49
N PRO A 90 3.09 -3.80 10.42
CA PRO A 90 2.07 -2.79 10.70
C PRO A 90 2.67 -1.44 11.08
N ARG A 91 2.13 -0.37 10.50
CA ARG A 91 2.46 1.02 10.82
C ARG A 91 1.20 1.87 10.96
N PRO A 92 1.24 2.97 11.73
CA PRO A 92 0.13 3.93 11.78
C PRO A 92 -0.24 4.43 10.38
N VAL A 93 -1.55 4.59 10.14
CA VAL A 93 -2.07 5.21 8.92
C VAL A 93 -1.86 6.71 9.02
N ASP A 94 -1.28 7.30 7.98
CA ASP A 94 -1.23 8.75 7.82
C ASP A 94 -2.59 9.26 7.31
N LEU A 95 -3.25 10.10 8.11
CA LEU A 95 -4.59 10.62 7.84
C LEU A 95 -4.53 12.15 7.81
N PRO A 96 -4.18 12.75 6.66
CA PRO A 96 -4.16 14.20 6.53
C PRO A 96 -5.57 14.78 6.66
N VAL A 97 -5.71 15.82 7.48
CA VAL A 97 -6.96 16.57 7.64
C VAL A 97 -6.82 17.89 6.92
N LEU A 98 -7.73 18.13 5.98
CA LEU A 98 -7.89 19.41 5.31
C LEU A 98 -9.20 20.04 5.77
N ASP A 99 -9.10 21.22 6.39
CA ASP A 99 -10.26 22.02 6.74
C ASP A 99 -10.74 22.79 5.51
N LEU A 100 -11.93 22.42 5.01
CA LEU A 100 -12.56 23.06 3.87
C LEU A 100 -13.58 24.13 4.29
N SER A 101 -13.73 24.42 5.58
CA SER A 101 -14.70 25.42 6.06
C SER A 101 -14.38 26.85 5.62
N THR A 102 -13.14 27.10 5.22
CA THR A 102 -12.67 28.39 4.69
C THR A 102 -12.56 28.43 3.17
N GLU A 103 -12.86 27.32 2.48
CA GLU A 103 -12.87 27.28 1.01
C GLU A 103 -14.20 27.85 0.47
N PRO A 104 -14.18 28.57 -0.67
CA PRO A 104 -15.35 29.25 -1.24
C PRO A 104 -16.43 28.32 -1.82
#